data_AF-A0A9Y2AT36-F1
#
_entry.id   AF-A0A9Y2AT36-F1
#
_cell.length_a   1.000
_cell.length_b   1.000
_cell.length_c   1.000
_cell.angle_alpha   90.00
_cell.angle_beta   90.00
_cell.angle_gamma   90.00
#
_symmetry.space_group_name_H-M   'P 1'
#
loop_
_entity.id
_entity.type
_entity.pdbx_description
1 polymer ?
#
loop_
_entity_poly.entity_id
_entity_poly.type
_entity_poly.pdbx_seq_one_letter_code
_entity_poly.pdbx_strand_id
1 'polypeptide(L)'
;MGMYQSIGTASANAVDRLMAALVSGLELEFGRGAGEALAHRFLEAEEADFCWDARIEERWIGAYERTDGEEFELDRIAICGRLDGKWFCATMIVDGDGQAHGMVGCRQFTSRVRARDAMLHAH
;
A
#
# COMPACT_ATOMS: atom_id res chain seq x y z
N MET A 1 -11.66 -24.44 -32.10
CA MET A 1 -10.87 -23.20 -31.91
C MET A 1 -11.19 -22.68 -30.51
N GLY A 2 -10.39 -23.05 -29.51
CA GLY A 2 -10.64 -22.66 -28.12
C GLY A 2 -10.24 -21.21 -27.90
N MET A 3 -11.19 -20.36 -27.46
CA MET A 3 -10.91 -19.00 -27.02
C MET A 3 -10.03 -19.05 -25.77
N TYR A 4 -8.72 -18.86 -25.93
CA TYR A 4 -7.85 -18.46 -24.84
C TYR A 4 -8.23 -17.03 -24.45
N GLN A 5 -9.18 -16.87 -23.53
CA GLN A 5 -9.33 -15.60 -22.84
C GLN A 5 -8.10 -15.44 -21.95
N SER A 6 -7.27 -14.46 -22.26
CA SER A 6 -6.11 -14.10 -21.45
C SER A 6 -6.58 -13.76 -20.04
N ILE A 7 -6.08 -14.47 -19.03
CA ILE A 7 -6.42 -14.25 -17.61
C ILE A 7 -6.22 -12.77 -17.22
N GLY A 8 -5.28 -12.07 -17.87
CA GLY A 8 -5.02 -10.65 -17.65
C GLY A 8 -6.20 -9.73 -17.98
N THR A 9 -7.00 -10.01 -19.01
CA THR A 9 -8.13 -9.14 -19.40
C THR A 9 -9.36 -9.37 -18.52
N ALA A 10 -9.56 -10.60 -18.03
CA ALA A 10 -10.62 -10.90 -17.08
C ALA A 10 -10.38 -10.25 -15.69
N SER A 11 -9.11 -10.24 -15.26
CA SER A 11 -8.70 -9.59 -14.00
C SER A 11 -8.83 -8.07 -14.05
N ALA A 12 -8.39 -7.43 -15.14
CA ALA A 12 -8.56 -5.98 -15.34
C ALA A 12 -10.06 -5.57 -15.28
N ASN A 13 -10.92 -6.30 -15.99
CA ASN A 13 -12.37 -6.07 -15.99
C ASN A 13 -13.06 -6.32 -14.64
N ALA A 14 -12.44 -7.11 -13.75
CA ALA A 14 -12.95 -7.35 -12.40
C ALA A 14 -12.55 -6.21 -11.46
N VAL A 15 -11.30 -5.74 -11.56
CA VAL A 15 -10.80 -4.58 -10.83
C VAL A 15 -11.60 -3.33 -11.20
N ASP A 16 -11.83 -3.06 -12.48
CA ASP A 16 -12.61 -1.91 -12.94
C ASP A 16 -14.05 -1.91 -12.38
N ARG A 17 -14.66 -3.09 -12.28
CA ARG A 17 -15.99 -3.24 -11.69
C ARG A 17 -16.01 -3.02 -10.19
N LEU A 18 -14.98 -3.49 -9.49
CA LEU A 18 -14.84 -3.28 -8.06
C LEU A 18 -14.60 -1.80 -7.75
N MET A 19 -13.75 -1.13 -8.54
CA MET A 19 -13.55 0.31 -8.48
C MET A 19 -14.86 1.07 -8.71
N ALA A 20 -15.62 0.75 -9.76
CA ALA A 20 -16.91 1.40 -10.02
C ALA A 20 -17.92 1.18 -8.88
N ALA A 21 -17.94 0.00 -8.28
CA ALA A 21 -18.81 -0.30 -7.14
C ALA A 21 -18.41 0.48 -5.89
N LEU A 22 -17.10 0.57 -5.59
CA LEU A 22 -16.57 1.36 -4.47
C LEU A 22 -16.90 2.85 -4.64
N VAL A 23 -16.62 3.41 -5.82
CA VAL A 23 -16.96 4.81 -6.14
C VAL A 23 -18.45 5.07 -5.96
N SER A 24 -19.31 4.20 -6.48
CA SER A 24 -20.76 4.32 -6.36
C SER A 24 -21.23 4.28 -4.90
N GLY A 25 -20.66 3.39 -4.07
CA GLY A 25 -20.94 3.34 -2.64
C GLY A 25 -20.53 4.62 -1.92
N LEU A 26 -19.32 5.12 -2.20
CA LEU A 26 -18.84 6.36 -1.61
C LEU A 26 -19.64 7.59 -2.06
N GLU A 27 -20.10 7.65 -3.31
CA GLU A 27 -20.98 8.74 -3.75
C GLU A 27 -22.37 8.69 -3.09
N LEU A 28 -22.84 7.50 -2.73
CA LEU A 28 -24.10 7.33 -2.00
C LEU A 28 -23.98 7.84 -0.55
N GLU A 29 -22.83 7.64 0.07
CA GLU A 29 -22.59 8.02 1.46
C GLU A 29 -22.11 9.48 1.62
N PHE A 30 -21.25 9.96 0.72
CA PHE A 30 -20.57 11.25 0.83
C PHE A 30 -20.99 12.28 -0.24
N GLY A 31 -21.87 11.89 -1.16
CA GLY A 31 -22.39 12.75 -2.23
C GLY A 31 -21.62 12.63 -3.55
N ARG A 32 -22.28 13.04 -4.64
CA ARG A 32 -21.72 12.95 -6.00
C ARG A 32 -20.43 13.75 -6.16
N GLY A 33 -19.46 13.17 -6.86
CA GLY A 33 -18.15 13.77 -7.12
C GLY A 33 -17.11 13.56 -6.03
N ALA A 34 -17.48 12.99 -4.88
CA ALA A 34 -16.54 12.64 -3.82
C ALA A 34 -15.92 11.24 -4.03
N GLY A 35 -16.59 10.35 -4.78
CA GLY A 35 -16.29 8.92 -4.78
C GLY A 35 -14.93 8.52 -5.34
N GLU A 36 -14.45 9.15 -6.42
CA GLU A 36 -13.21 8.71 -7.07
C GLU A 36 -11.95 9.07 -6.27
N ALA A 37 -11.86 10.30 -5.78
CA ALA A 37 -10.75 10.74 -4.93
C ALA A 37 -10.76 10.05 -3.55
N LEU A 38 -11.95 9.78 -3.00
CA LEU A 38 -12.08 9.04 -1.74
C LEU A 38 -11.73 7.56 -1.94
N ALA A 39 -12.15 6.93 -3.04
CA ALA A 39 -11.80 5.55 -3.34
C ALA A 39 -10.29 5.37 -3.47
N HIS A 40 -9.60 6.31 -4.12
CA HIS A 40 -8.14 6.24 -4.26
C HIS A 40 -7.45 6.34 -2.89
N ARG A 41 -7.82 7.34 -2.08
CA ARG A 41 -7.25 7.50 -0.72
C ARG A 41 -7.57 6.31 0.18
N PHE A 42 -8.78 5.76 0.08
CA PHE A 42 -9.17 4.57 0.82
C PHE A 42 -8.27 3.40 0.45
N LEU A 43 -8.07 3.14 -0.85
CA LEU A 43 -7.20 2.05 -1.31
C LEU A 43 -5.72 2.28 -0.96
N GLU A 44 -5.23 3.52 -1.02
CA GLU A 44 -3.86 3.86 -0.61
C GLU A 44 -3.65 3.63 0.91
N ALA A 45 -4.62 4.03 1.73
CA ALA A 45 -4.58 3.80 3.18
C ALA A 45 -4.64 2.30 3.50
N GLU A 46 -5.57 1.58 2.88
CA GLU A 46 -5.70 0.13 3.05
C GLU A 46 -4.45 -0.61 2.56
N GLU A 47 -3.83 -0.19 1.45
CA GLU A 47 -2.57 -0.79 0.98
C GLU A 47 -1.45 -0.62 2.01
N ALA A 48 -1.34 0.56 2.63
CA ALA A 48 -0.37 0.80 3.69
C ALA A 48 -0.62 -0.11 4.90
N ASP A 49 -1.87 -0.26 5.32
CA ASP A 49 -2.26 -1.13 6.43
C ASP A 49 -2.01 -2.61 6.11
N PHE A 50 -2.41 -3.08 4.93
CA PHE A 50 -2.13 -4.45 4.49
C PHE A 50 -0.62 -4.74 4.42
N CYS A 51 0.18 -3.80 3.93
CA CYS A 51 1.63 -3.95 3.90
C CYS A 51 2.22 -3.94 5.31
N TRP A 52 1.72 -3.10 6.21
CA TRP A 52 2.13 -3.07 7.61
C TRP A 52 1.83 -4.41 8.28
N ASP A 53 0.62 -4.93 8.17
CA ASP A 53 0.23 -6.19 8.81
C ASP A 53 0.91 -7.42 8.20
N ALA A 54 1.22 -7.39 6.90
CA ALA A 54 1.89 -8.49 6.20
C ALA A 54 3.43 -8.49 6.36
N ARG A 55 3.99 -7.53 7.13
CA ARG A 55 5.44 -7.42 7.34
C ARG A 55 6.00 -8.61 8.10
N ILE A 56 7.23 -8.96 7.79
CA ILE A 56 7.98 -10.07 8.41
C ILE A 56 9.26 -9.56 9.05
N GLU A 57 9.91 -8.57 8.46
CA GLU A 57 11.07 -7.90 9.02
C GLU A 57 10.91 -6.38 8.90
N GLU A 58 11.48 -5.68 9.89
CA GLU A 58 11.48 -4.23 10.00
C GLU A 58 12.92 -3.72 10.14
N ARG A 59 13.16 -2.49 9.68
CA ARG A 59 14.41 -1.75 9.87
C ARG A 59 14.09 -0.27 10.00
N TRP A 60 14.34 0.29 11.17
CA TRP A 60 14.31 1.73 11.36
C TRP A 60 15.40 2.39 10.50
N ILE A 61 15.02 3.40 9.71
CA ILE A 61 15.92 4.12 8.80
C ILE A 61 16.06 5.62 9.14
N GLY A 62 15.31 6.12 10.12
CA GLY A 62 15.46 7.46 10.67
C GLY A 62 14.12 8.15 10.93
N ALA A 63 14.16 9.31 11.58
CA ALA A 63 12.98 10.14 11.75
C ALA A 63 12.40 10.60 10.40
N TYR A 64 11.10 10.81 10.37
CA TYR A 64 10.38 11.47 9.28
C TYR A 64 10.20 12.95 9.63
N GLU A 65 11.04 13.79 9.05
CA GLU A 65 10.96 15.24 9.23
C GLU A 65 9.92 15.83 8.27
N ARG A 66 8.73 16.15 8.78
CA ARG A 66 7.78 16.98 8.03
C ARG A 66 8.07 18.46 8.23
N THR A 67 7.80 19.25 7.20
CA THR A 67 8.10 20.69 7.17
C THR A 67 7.08 21.53 7.98
N ASP A 68 5.99 20.92 8.42
CA ASP A 68 4.79 21.57 8.95
C ASP A 68 4.46 21.17 10.39
N GLY A 69 5.39 21.38 11.34
CA GLY A 69 5.11 21.60 12.77
C GLY A 69 4.11 20.66 13.47
N GLU A 70 3.96 19.41 13.03
CA GLU A 70 3.07 18.42 13.65
C GLU A 70 3.56 18.04 15.05
N GLU A 71 2.61 17.71 15.94
CA GLU A 71 2.84 17.41 17.37
C GLU A 71 3.52 16.05 17.62
N PHE A 72 3.63 15.18 16.60
CA PHE A 72 4.08 13.81 16.76
C PHE A 72 5.41 13.54 16.05
N GLU A 73 6.33 12.89 16.76
CA GLU A 73 7.55 12.34 16.19
C GLU A 73 7.19 11.08 15.39
N LEU A 74 7.40 11.15 14.07
CA LEU A 74 7.17 10.05 13.15
C LEU A 74 8.50 9.44 12.72
N ASP A 75 8.50 8.12 12.53
CA ASP A 75 9.65 7.34 12.10
C ASP A 75 9.45 6.78 10.70
N ARG A 76 10.55 6.68 9.96
CA ARG A 76 10.62 5.91 8.72
C ARG A 76 11.12 4.50 9.04
N ILE A 77 10.31 3.52 8.68
CA ILE A 77 10.62 2.10 8.86
C ILE A 77 10.59 1.40 7.50
N ALA A 78 11.73 0.87 7.08
CA ALA A 78 11.78 -0.03 5.95
C ALA A 78 11.29 -1.42 6.37
N ILE A 79 10.36 -1.99 5.63
CA ILE A 79 9.81 -3.32 5.90
C ILE A 79 10.00 -4.26 4.72
N CYS A 80 10.06 -5.55 4.99
CA CYS A 80 9.85 -6.58 3.97
C CYS A 80 8.84 -7.62 4.46
N GLY A 81 8.02 -8.08 3.54
CA GLY A 81 6.89 -8.96 3.84
C GLY A 81 6.45 -9.77 2.63
N ARG A 82 5.34 -10.48 2.78
CA ARG A 82 4.74 -11.26 1.70
C ARG A 82 3.23 -11.04 1.66
N LEU A 83 2.74 -10.55 0.53
CA LEU A 83 1.31 -10.28 0.29
C LEU A 83 0.93 -10.82 -1.09
N ASP A 84 -0.25 -11.44 -1.19
CA ASP A 84 -0.75 -12.08 -2.42
C ASP A 84 0.29 -13.00 -3.12
N GLY A 85 0.99 -13.81 -2.31
CA GLY A 85 2.01 -14.74 -2.80
C GLY A 85 3.32 -14.10 -3.26
N LYS A 86 3.41 -12.77 -3.36
CA LYS A 86 4.59 -12.00 -3.78
C LYS A 86 5.36 -11.42 -2.59
N TRP A 87 6.67 -11.32 -2.72
CA TRP A 87 7.51 -10.63 -1.74
C TRP A 87 7.45 -9.13 -2.00
N PHE A 88 7.52 -8.31 -0.96
CA PHE A 88 7.62 -6.86 -1.13
C PHE A 88 8.62 -6.23 -0.17
N CYS A 89 9.08 -5.04 -0.54
CA CYS A 89 9.76 -4.10 0.33
C CYS A 89 9.00 -2.78 0.27
N ALA A 90 8.79 -2.15 1.42
CA ALA A 90 8.15 -0.84 1.51
C ALA A 90 8.85 0.05 2.54
N THR A 91 8.63 1.36 2.46
CA THR A 91 9.02 2.32 3.51
C THR A 91 7.76 2.91 4.11
N MET A 92 7.58 2.71 5.41
CA MET A 92 6.40 3.10 6.18
C MET A 92 6.72 4.34 7.02
N ILE A 93 5.71 5.20 7.19
CA ILE A 93 5.72 6.28 8.17
C ILE A 93 4.93 5.79 9.36
N VAL A 94 5.55 5.75 10.54
CA VAL A 94 5.01 5.09 11.74
C VAL A 94 5.14 6.04 12.92
N ASP A 95 4.14 6.06 13.81
CA ASP A 95 4.21 6.83 15.05
C ASP A 95 4.88 6.05 16.20
N GLY A 96 5.07 6.72 17.34
CA GLY A 96 5.65 6.12 18.55
C GLY A 96 4.81 4.99 19.17
N ASP A 97 3.54 4.84 18.77
CA ASP A 97 2.65 3.77 19.21
C ASP A 97 2.67 2.56 18.25
N GLY A 98 3.50 2.60 17.20
CA GLY A 98 3.65 1.53 16.22
C GLY A 98 2.50 1.45 15.21
N GLN A 99 1.73 2.53 15.05
CA GLN A 99 0.70 2.64 14.01
C GLN A 99 1.29 3.20 12.72
N ALA A 100 0.93 2.60 11.58
CA ALA A 100 1.31 3.13 10.29
C ALA A 100 0.40 4.31 9.92
N HIS A 101 1.00 5.44 9.53
CA HIS A 101 0.30 6.64 9.05
C HIS A 101 0.40 6.79 7.53
N GLY A 102 1.28 6.02 6.89
CA GLY A 102 1.40 6.02 5.44
C GLY A 102 2.59 5.22 4.92
N MET A 103 2.74 5.24 3.59
CA MET A 103 3.77 4.50 2.86
C MET A 103 4.39 5.39 1.78
N VAL A 104 5.72 5.49 1.75
CA VAL A 104 6.48 6.34 0.80
C VAL A 104 6.90 5.57 -0.47
N GLY A 105 6.65 4.27 -0.50
CA GLY A 105 6.80 3.46 -1.70
C GLY A 105 6.79 1.97 -1.40
N CYS A 106 6.36 1.19 -2.39
CA CYS A 106 6.30 -0.27 -2.32
C CYS A 106 6.87 -0.87 -3.61
N ARG A 107 7.70 -1.91 -3.48
CA ARG A 107 8.26 -2.65 -4.60
C ARG A 107 8.03 -4.14 -4.41
N GLN A 108 7.48 -4.79 -5.43
CA GLN A 108 7.23 -6.23 -5.44
C GLN A 108 8.39 -7.02 -6.07
N PHE A 109 8.62 -8.22 -5.55
CA PHE A 109 9.67 -9.14 -5.93
C PHE A 109 9.14 -10.58 -5.96
N THR A 110 9.74 -11.41 -6.80
CA THR A 110 9.48 -12.86 -6.81
C THR A 110 10.33 -13.63 -5.79
N SER A 111 11.30 -12.97 -5.14
CA SER A 111 12.27 -13.60 -4.23
C SER A 111 12.37 -12.84 -2.91
N ARG A 112 12.33 -13.59 -1.80
CA ARG A 112 12.56 -13.06 -0.44
C ARG A 112 13.90 -12.34 -0.35
N VAL A 113 14.95 -12.94 -0.90
CA VAL A 113 16.32 -12.41 -0.81
C VAL A 113 16.40 -11.03 -1.44
N ARG A 114 15.77 -10.84 -2.61
CA ARG A 114 15.77 -9.54 -3.30
C ARG A 114 14.94 -8.49 -2.57
N ALA A 115 13.78 -8.87 -2.04
CA ALA A 115 12.95 -7.96 -1.25
C ALA A 115 13.69 -7.49 0.01
N ARG A 116 14.32 -8.44 0.73
CA ARG A 116 15.11 -8.15 1.91
C ARG A 116 16.34 -7.29 1.60
N ASP A 117 17.05 -7.60 0.52
CA ASP A 117 18.19 -6.81 0.06
C ASP A 117 17.77 -5.36 -0.25
N ALA A 118 16.64 -5.17 -0.95
CA ALA A 118 16.10 -3.84 -1.20
C ALA A 118 15.78 -3.08 0.10
N MET A 119 15.18 -3.75 1.10
CA MET A 119 14.90 -3.16 2.42
C MET A 119 16.17 -2.71 3.15
N LEU A 120 17.24 -3.49 3.06
CA LEU A 120 18.53 -3.16 3.67
C LEU A 120 19.24 -1.97 3.00
N HIS A 121 18.83 -1.58 1.80
CA HIS A 121 19.37 -0.43 1.08
C HIS A 121 18.42 0.78 1.03
N ALA A 122 17.25 0.69 1.67
CA ALA A 122 16.34 1.83 1.85
C ALA A 122 16.95 2.91 2.78
N HIS A 123 16.60 4.17 2.53
CA HIS A 123 17.11 5.38 3.19
C HIS A 123 16.04 6.46 3.29
#